data_AF-A0A0G4HK54-F1
#
_entry.id   AF-A0A0G4HK54-F1
#
_cell.length_a   1.000
_cell.length_b   1.000
_cell.length_c   1.000
_cell.angle_alpha   90.00
_cell.angle_beta   90.00
_cell.angle_gamma   90.00
#
_symmetry.space_group_name_H-M   'P 1'
#
loop_
_entity.id
_entity.type
_entity.pdbx_description
1 polymer ?
#
loop_
_entity_poly.entity_id
_entity_poly.type
_entity_poly.pdbx_seq_one_letter_code
_entity_poly.pdbx_strand_id
1 'polypeptide(L)'
;MRSNVPLILLLQTSSALSFLLRHPKAPRGFKSSHRQEAKHWVEGPCALRSAVSESSLRDPSPFFITTPIYYVNDKPHIGHAYTTVACDALARFARLDGRDVLFLTGTDEHGKKVEESAQRMSMTPQELCDSVSVRFSRLSEAMNCSADDFIRTTEERHKKAVNAMWRRLEERGQIYLGTYEGWYSVRDETYYSDSELVDGRAPTGAEVVKVEKEKSYFFRLSEWGDRLLHLYEERPDFILPYQRRNEVIAFVNKGLRDVSVSRTIEGGFSWGVRVPTDPEHVIYVWIDALTNYLSALGFPDEDAGKFKAFWPPACHVVGKDILRFHAILWPAMLMAAGLELPQRVFAHGWWTRNGEKMSKSLGNVVDPFEMVEAVGSDQLRFFLLTEVSFGNDGDFSQESMRRSMMVLSNEVGNLVNRVVTLLNKQAGGLVPPLKKSQGDDAEEDIEERDLDQSSRDLLEQCDALLPKLREDAAQQAPHKYAHEVVTLARHANKYLEDSAPWKVFKTDPSAARNTLFVAAEAARRIGIALQPLTPTAAEKILDQLGVPGTKEERSLQSIEPSQRLPVGTPVGKAEPVFPRIEDETQQKKSESGKASSEKQQKQQKKKKKKGKQKTDAQEGEGTDGAQPAPQSAAA
;
A
#
# COMPACT_ATOMS: atom_id res chain seq x y z
N MET A 1 20.32 -59.24 -8.97
CA MET A 1 21.43 -58.38 -8.47
C MET A 1 20.77 -57.23 -7.72
N ARG A 2 20.27 -57.50 -6.50
CA ARG A 2 20.86 -57.13 -5.19
C ARG A 2 21.10 -55.61 -5.09
N SER A 3 20.18 -54.79 -4.56
CA SER A 3 19.59 -54.69 -3.19
C SER A 3 20.18 -53.44 -2.49
N ASN A 4 19.41 -52.36 -2.34
CA ASN A 4 18.61 -51.96 -1.18
C ASN A 4 19.40 -51.27 -0.02
N VAL A 5 19.21 -49.95 0.14
CA VAL A 5 18.63 -49.19 1.31
C VAL A 5 19.27 -49.45 2.72
N PRO A 6 19.22 -48.55 3.73
CA PRO A 6 19.74 -47.17 3.94
C PRO A 6 20.35 -47.02 5.39
N LEU A 7 20.34 -45.79 5.97
CA LEU A 7 20.07 -45.46 7.39
C LEU A 7 21.25 -45.04 8.34
N ILE A 8 20.95 -44.00 9.14
CA ILE A 8 21.43 -43.61 10.51
C ILE A 8 22.82 -42.96 10.61
N LEU A 9 23.16 -41.97 11.48
CA LEU A 9 22.57 -40.98 12.41
C LEU A 9 23.78 -40.56 13.31
N LEU A 10 23.67 -39.45 14.05
CA LEU A 10 24.54 -39.03 15.19
C LEU A 10 25.90 -38.40 14.83
N LEU A 11 26.52 -37.51 15.59
CA LEU A 11 26.18 -36.47 16.57
C LEU A 11 27.53 -35.75 16.83
N GLN A 12 27.47 -34.45 17.13
CA GLN A 12 28.27 -33.74 18.15
C GLN A 12 29.78 -33.46 18.03
N THR A 13 30.07 -32.23 18.49
CA THR A 13 31.26 -31.68 19.20
C THR A 13 32.46 -31.27 18.33
N SER A 14 32.77 -29.97 18.23
CA SER A 14 33.40 -29.02 19.20
C SER A 14 34.91 -29.14 19.35
N SER A 15 35.58 -27.99 19.19
CA SER A 15 36.97 -27.64 19.57
C SER A 15 38.08 -28.29 18.71
N ALA A 16 39.24 -27.69 18.44
CA ALA A 16 39.91 -26.58 19.08
C ALA A 16 40.92 -25.88 18.14
N LEU A 17 41.19 -24.64 18.51
CA LEU A 17 42.31 -23.76 18.18
C LEU A 17 43.70 -24.46 18.17
N SER A 18 44.58 -24.10 17.21
CA SER A 18 45.87 -23.43 17.46
C SER A 18 46.97 -23.71 16.41
N PHE A 19 47.83 -22.69 16.23
CA PHE A 19 49.21 -22.71 15.73
C PHE A 19 49.47 -22.64 14.20
N LEU A 20 49.86 -21.45 13.70
CA LEU A 20 51.28 -21.10 13.45
C LEU A 20 51.46 -19.69 12.87
N LEU A 21 52.29 -18.91 13.58
CA LEU A 21 52.92 -17.67 13.15
C LEU A 21 53.86 -17.89 11.96
N ARG A 22 53.91 -16.94 11.01
CA ARG A 22 55.15 -16.47 10.35
C ARG A 22 54.89 -15.24 9.46
N HIS A 23 55.49 -14.11 9.84
CA HIS A 23 55.71 -12.95 8.97
C HIS A 23 56.65 -13.30 7.80
N PRO A 24 56.64 -12.48 6.73
CA PRO A 24 57.87 -11.76 6.43
C PRO A 24 57.69 -10.27 6.07
N LYS A 25 58.85 -9.61 6.17
CA LYS A 25 59.18 -8.19 6.13
C LYS A 25 58.89 -7.49 4.79
N ALA A 26 58.53 -6.20 4.87
CA ALA A 26 58.61 -5.22 3.78
C ALA A 26 59.95 -4.44 3.81
N PRO A 27 60.46 -3.93 2.67
CA PRO A 27 61.58 -2.99 2.64
C PRO A 27 61.12 -1.51 2.63
N ARG A 28 62.01 -0.65 3.14
CA ARG A 28 61.86 0.81 3.35
C ARG A 28 62.42 1.64 2.18
N GLY A 29 61.87 2.85 2.02
CA GLY A 29 62.46 4.04 1.38
C GLY A 29 61.38 4.81 0.58
N PHE A 30 61.16 6.13 0.66
CA PHE A 30 61.87 7.26 1.26
C PHE A 30 60.95 8.51 1.22
N LYS A 31 60.98 9.34 2.29
CA LYS A 31 60.76 10.81 2.44
C LYS A 31 59.60 11.52 1.66
N SER A 32 58.56 12.12 2.27
CA SER A 32 58.41 13.23 3.24
C SER A 32 58.22 14.65 2.65
N SER A 33 56.98 15.15 2.69
CA SER A 33 56.53 16.57 2.85
C SER A 33 55.00 16.55 2.71
N HIS A 34 54.11 17.07 3.56
CA HIS A 34 54.12 18.02 4.65
C HIS A 34 53.18 17.55 5.77
N ARG A 35 53.34 18.17 6.94
CA ARG A 35 52.73 17.82 8.24
C ARG A 35 51.85 18.99 8.67
N GLN A 36 50.60 18.71 9.04
CA GLN A 36 49.68 19.44 9.95
C GLN A 36 48.24 19.11 9.48
N GLU A 37 47.28 18.59 10.24
CA GLU A 37 47.09 18.23 11.64
C GLU A 37 46.00 17.15 11.67
N ALA A 38 46.27 15.97 12.23
CA ALA A 38 45.22 15.01 12.61
C ALA A 38 45.81 14.02 13.62
N LYS A 39 45.51 14.25 14.90
CA LYS A 39 45.71 13.27 15.97
C LYS A 39 44.59 13.41 16.98
N HIS A 40 43.62 12.50 16.92
CA HIS A 40 43.24 11.62 18.05
C HIS A 40 42.06 10.75 17.61
N TRP A 41 42.36 9.52 17.17
CA TRP A 41 41.41 8.40 17.18
C TRP A 41 42.21 7.12 17.34
N VAL A 42 42.22 6.57 18.55
CA VAL A 42 42.46 5.13 18.79
C VAL A 42 41.50 4.70 19.89
N GLU A 43 40.93 3.52 19.69
CA GLU A 43 40.18 2.66 20.63
C GLU A 43 38.64 2.84 20.66
N GLY A 44 37.94 1.93 19.98
CA GLY A 44 36.52 1.61 20.26
C GLY A 44 36.39 0.85 21.60
N PRO A 45 35.17 0.54 22.10
CA PRO A 45 34.27 -0.40 21.41
C PRO A 45 32.75 -0.15 21.62
N CYS A 46 31.94 -0.93 20.88
CA CYS A 46 30.62 -1.46 21.26
C CYS A 46 30.07 -1.04 22.66
N ALA A 47 29.29 0.06 22.71
CA ALA A 47 28.32 0.36 23.77
C ALA A 47 27.64 1.72 23.50
N LEU A 48 26.68 1.76 22.55
CA LEU A 48 25.73 2.86 22.43
C LEU A 48 24.33 2.27 22.16
N ARG A 49 23.86 1.51 23.15
CA ARG A 49 22.42 1.39 23.45
C ARG A 49 22.22 2.06 24.80
N SER A 50 22.08 3.38 24.79
CA SER A 50 21.56 4.10 25.95
C SER A 50 20.49 5.07 25.47
N ALA A 51 19.26 4.78 25.90
CA ALA A 51 18.15 5.72 26.06
C ALA A 51 18.05 6.81 25.00
N VAL A 52 17.63 6.44 23.79
CA VAL A 52 16.92 7.39 22.94
C VAL A 52 15.57 7.58 23.63
N SER A 53 15.23 8.79 24.08
CA SER A 53 13.93 9.04 24.71
C SER A 53 12.83 8.54 23.77
N GLU A 54 11.82 7.82 24.26
CA GLU A 54 10.75 7.24 23.43
C GLU A 54 9.98 8.31 22.61
N SER A 55 10.13 9.59 22.96
CA SER A 55 9.65 10.76 22.21
C SER A 55 10.44 11.10 20.94
N SER A 56 11.55 10.41 20.65
CA SER A 56 12.56 10.82 19.66
C SER A 56 12.38 10.26 18.24
N LEU A 57 11.43 9.34 18.02
CA LEU A 57 11.17 8.75 16.70
C LEU A 57 10.15 9.52 15.86
N ARG A 58 9.58 10.60 16.40
CA ARG A 58 8.63 11.44 15.66
C ARG A 58 9.39 12.33 14.69
N ASP A 59 9.18 12.12 13.40
CA ASP A 59 9.68 12.98 12.33
C ASP A 59 8.64 14.07 12.03
N PRO A 60 8.88 15.35 12.40
CA PRO A 60 7.93 16.43 12.14
C PRO A 60 7.99 16.96 10.70
N SER A 61 8.90 16.47 9.86
CA SER A 61 9.05 16.98 8.50
C SER A 61 7.80 16.66 7.64
N PRO A 62 7.45 17.55 6.70
CA PRO A 62 6.43 17.27 5.71
C PRO A 62 6.71 15.93 5.00
N PHE A 63 5.66 15.17 4.73
CA PHE A 63 5.76 13.86 4.09
C PHE A 63 5.05 13.89 2.73
N PHE A 64 5.85 13.81 1.67
CA PHE A 64 5.31 13.66 0.32
C PHE A 64 5.42 12.21 -0.11
N ILE A 65 4.31 11.53 -0.35
CA ILE A 65 4.29 10.14 -0.81
C ILE A 65 3.58 10.02 -2.14
N THR A 66 4.12 9.24 -3.05
CA THR A 66 3.57 9.09 -4.41
C THR A 66 3.44 7.63 -4.79
N THR A 67 2.35 7.29 -5.47
CA THR A 67 2.31 6.10 -6.35
C THR A 67 3.08 6.41 -7.64
N PRO A 68 3.29 5.42 -8.53
CA PRO A 68 3.47 5.71 -9.95
C PRO A 68 2.17 6.29 -10.49
N ILE A 69 2.26 7.05 -11.57
CA ILE A 69 1.09 7.33 -12.40
C ILE A 69 0.83 6.15 -13.35
N TYR A 70 -0.43 5.78 -13.51
CA TYR A 70 -0.81 4.54 -14.19
C TYR A 70 -1.17 4.77 -15.66
N TYR A 71 -0.66 3.92 -16.55
CA TYR A 71 -1.02 3.98 -17.97
C TYR A 71 -2.53 3.78 -18.18
N VAL A 72 -3.15 4.67 -18.96
CA VAL A 72 -4.59 4.63 -19.28
C VAL A 72 -4.94 3.76 -20.48
N ASN A 73 -4.05 2.85 -20.85
CA ASN A 73 -4.29 1.96 -21.99
C ASN A 73 -5.41 0.94 -21.72
N ASP A 74 -5.82 0.74 -20.46
CA ASP A 74 -6.90 -0.17 -20.05
C ASP A 74 -7.38 0.09 -18.59
N LYS A 75 -8.42 -0.63 -18.13
CA LYS A 75 -8.98 -0.57 -16.76
C LYS A 75 -7.97 -0.89 -15.64
N PRO A 76 -8.16 -0.36 -14.42
CA PRO A 76 -7.35 -0.75 -13.25
C PRO A 76 -7.49 -2.24 -12.90
N HIS A 77 -6.58 -2.73 -12.05
CA HIS A 77 -6.51 -4.11 -11.57
C HIS A 77 -5.86 -4.15 -10.18
N ILE A 78 -5.84 -5.32 -9.54
CA ILE A 78 -5.34 -5.48 -8.16
C ILE A 78 -3.90 -4.97 -7.94
N GLY A 79 -3.01 -5.08 -8.94
CA GLY A 79 -1.67 -4.48 -8.85
C GLY A 79 -1.67 -2.96 -8.65
N HIS A 80 -2.57 -2.22 -9.32
CA HIS A 80 -2.75 -0.78 -9.11
C HIS A 80 -3.34 -0.50 -7.73
N ALA A 81 -4.33 -1.29 -7.31
CA ALA A 81 -4.93 -1.18 -5.98
C ALA A 81 -3.88 -1.39 -4.87
N TYR A 82 -3.00 -2.36 -5.04
CA TYR A 82 -1.94 -2.68 -4.07
C TYR A 82 -1.02 -1.50 -3.80
N THR A 83 -0.47 -0.88 -4.85
CA THR A 83 0.42 0.28 -4.71
C THR A 83 -0.30 1.48 -4.10
N THR A 84 -1.52 1.77 -4.55
CA THR A 84 -2.32 2.89 -4.02
C THR A 84 -2.68 2.67 -2.55
N VAL A 85 -3.06 1.46 -2.14
CA VAL A 85 -3.39 1.14 -0.74
C VAL A 85 -2.15 1.18 0.16
N ALA A 86 -1.00 0.70 -0.32
CA ALA A 86 0.25 0.78 0.45
C ALA A 86 0.66 2.23 0.71
N CYS A 87 0.58 3.10 -0.31
CA CYS A 87 0.83 4.53 -0.13
C CYS A 87 -0.19 5.18 0.80
N ASP A 88 -1.47 4.84 0.66
CA ASP A 88 -2.53 5.36 1.53
C ASP A 88 -2.32 4.96 2.99
N ALA A 89 -1.95 3.72 3.28
CA ALA A 89 -1.66 3.27 4.63
C ALA A 89 -0.50 4.08 5.25
N LEU A 90 0.58 4.29 4.49
CA LEU A 90 1.72 5.09 4.95
C LEU A 90 1.36 6.57 5.13
N ALA A 91 0.55 7.13 4.22
CA ALA A 91 0.03 8.49 4.32
C ALA A 91 -0.86 8.67 5.56
N ARG A 92 -1.80 7.75 5.79
CA ARG A 92 -2.67 7.75 6.98
C ARG A 92 -1.86 7.62 8.26
N PHE A 93 -0.87 6.72 8.30
CA PHE A 93 0.05 6.62 9.43
C PHE A 93 0.74 7.96 9.71
N ALA A 94 1.35 8.58 8.69
CA ALA A 94 2.06 9.85 8.84
C ALA A 94 1.13 10.98 9.33
N ARG A 95 -0.12 11.05 8.83
CA ARG A 95 -1.13 12.01 9.32
C ARG A 95 -1.47 11.76 10.79
N LEU A 96 -1.66 10.50 11.18
CA LEU A 96 -1.98 10.11 12.56
C LEU A 96 -0.80 10.33 13.51
N ASP A 97 0.44 10.26 13.03
CA ASP A 97 1.65 10.64 13.78
C ASP A 97 1.92 12.16 13.74
N GLY A 98 0.95 12.93 13.21
CA GLY A 98 0.93 14.39 13.28
C GLY A 98 1.88 15.08 12.31
N ARG A 99 2.13 14.49 11.13
CA ARG A 99 2.87 15.10 10.03
C ARG A 99 1.92 15.80 9.05
N ASP A 100 2.42 16.84 8.40
CA ASP A 100 1.80 17.39 7.20
C ASP A 100 2.06 16.42 6.04
N VAL A 101 1.00 15.95 5.39
CA VAL A 101 1.09 14.90 4.36
C VAL A 101 0.53 15.41 3.04
N LEU A 102 1.23 15.10 1.97
CA LEU A 102 0.74 15.17 0.61
C LEU A 102 0.84 13.78 -0.01
N PHE A 103 -0.29 13.18 -0.35
CA PHE A 103 -0.36 11.89 -1.03
C PHE A 103 -0.83 12.10 -2.47
N LEU A 104 0.06 11.81 -3.43
CA LEU A 104 -0.21 11.92 -4.87
C LEU A 104 -0.39 10.55 -5.53
N THR A 105 -1.40 10.47 -6.39
CA THR A 105 -1.58 9.39 -7.38
C THR A 105 -1.98 10.01 -8.72
N GLY A 106 -2.07 9.22 -9.79
CA GLY A 106 -2.53 9.76 -11.06
C GLY A 106 -2.46 8.80 -12.23
N THR A 107 -2.56 9.37 -13.43
CA THR A 107 -2.54 8.63 -14.70
C THR A 107 -1.51 9.17 -15.67
N ASP A 108 -0.80 8.24 -16.31
CA ASP A 108 0.09 8.47 -17.43
C ASP A 108 -0.70 8.29 -18.73
N GLU A 109 -0.87 9.40 -19.44
CA GLU A 109 -1.84 9.55 -20.50
C GLU A 109 -1.22 9.73 -21.88
N HIS A 110 0.09 9.92 -21.98
CA HIS A 110 0.79 10.07 -23.27
C HIS A 110 1.46 8.77 -23.71
N GLY A 111 1.98 8.75 -24.94
CA GLY A 111 2.74 7.62 -25.46
C GLY A 111 1.99 6.80 -26.51
N LYS A 112 2.77 6.01 -27.27
CA LYS A 112 2.30 5.31 -28.47
C LYS A 112 1.26 4.25 -28.12
N LYS A 113 1.44 3.57 -26.98
CA LYS A 113 0.51 2.56 -26.46
C LYS A 113 -0.90 3.11 -26.22
N VAL A 114 -1.02 4.34 -25.73
CA VAL A 114 -2.32 4.99 -25.52
C VAL A 114 -2.96 5.34 -26.85
N GLU A 115 -2.19 5.89 -27.79
CA GLU A 115 -2.66 6.21 -29.15
C GLU A 115 -3.15 4.96 -29.90
N GLU A 116 -2.39 3.86 -29.88
CA GLU A 116 -2.77 2.57 -30.47
C GLU A 116 -4.01 1.95 -29.80
N SER A 117 -4.15 2.05 -28.48
CA SER A 117 -5.36 1.62 -27.78
C SER A 117 -6.58 2.43 -28.19
N ALA A 118 -6.45 3.76 -28.29
CA ALA A 118 -7.53 4.64 -28.70
C ALA A 118 -8.00 4.32 -30.12
N GLN A 119 -7.06 4.12 -31.05
CA GLN A 119 -7.35 3.70 -32.42
C GLN A 119 -8.09 2.35 -32.48
N ARG A 120 -7.65 1.35 -31.71
CA ARG A 120 -8.33 0.04 -31.63
C ARG A 120 -9.76 0.13 -31.08
N MET A 121 -10.02 1.13 -30.25
CA MET A 121 -11.34 1.39 -29.67
C MET A 121 -12.18 2.38 -30.48
N SER A 122 -11.67 2.85 -31.62
CA SER A 122 -12.31 3.89 -32.45
C SER A 122 -12.62 5.17 -31.67
N MET A 123 -11.70 5.59 -30.79
CA MET A 123 -11.77 6.80 -29.98
C MET A 123 -10.56 7.70 -30.27
N THR A 124 -10.68 8.99 -29.98
CA THR A 124 -9.48 9.85 -29.88
C THR A 124 -8.68 9.50 -28.62
N PRO A 125 -7.35 9.74 -28.60
CA PRO A 125 -6.54 9.52 -27.39
C PRO A 125 -7.07 10.27 -26.17
N GLN A 126 -7.48 11.54 -26.33
CA GLN A 126 -8.05 12.33 -25.22
C GLN A 126 -9.32 11.70 -24.66
N GLU A 127 -10.26 11.26 -25.50
CA GLU A 127 -11.51 10.61 -25.04
C GLU A 127 -11.21 9.29 -24.29
N LEU A 128 -10.23 8.51 -24.76
CA LEU A 128 -9.80 7.31 -24.04
C LEU A 128 -9.25 7.68 -22.67
N CYS A 129 -8.32 8.64 -22.61
CA CYS A 129 -7.71 9.13 -21.37
C CYS A 129 -8.76 9.61 -20.38
N ASP A 130 -9.69 10.48 -20.81
CA ASP A 130 -10.77 11.00 -19.97
C ASP A 130 -11.65 9.88 -19.40
N SER A 131 -11.97 8.87 -20.21
CA SER A 131 -12.82 7.75 -19.78
C SER A 131 -12.13 6.78 -18.81
N VAL A 132 -10.84 6.51 -19.02
CA VAL A 132 -10.08 5.53 -18.23
C VAL A 132 -9.54 6.16 -16.95
N SER A 133 -9.10 7.42 -17.00
CA SER A 133 -8.61 8.15 -15.83
C SER A 133 -9.66 8.24 -14.71
N VAL A 134 -10.92 8.48 -15.07
CA VAL A 134 -12.05 8.44 -14.12
C VAL A 134 -12.15 7.08 -13.40
N ARG A 135 -11.84 5.97 -14.07
CA ARG A 135 -11.85 4.64 -13.42
C ARG A 135 -10.72 4.46 -12.43
N PHE A 136 -9.54 5.01 -12.70
CA PHE A 136 -8.43 5.02 -11.75
C PHE A 136 -8.69 5.95 -10.56
N SER A 137 -9.34 7.08 -10.77
CA SER A 137 -9.81 7.94 -9.67
C SER A 137 -10.81 7.19 -8.78
N ARG A 138 -11.83 6.55 -9.38
CA ARG A 138 -12.80 5.70 -8.66
C ARG A 138 -12.20 4.50 -7.96
N LEU A 139 -11.05 3.98 -8.44
CA LEU A 139 -10.34 2.92 -7.72
C LEU A 139 -9.92 3.40 -6.33
N SER A 140 -9.40 4.63 -6.24
CA SER A 140 -9.00 5.21 -4.95
C SER A 140 -10.21 5.34 -4.02
N GLU A 141 -11.36 5.78 -4.54
CA GLU A 141 -12.62 5.85 -3.78
C GLU A 141 -13.08 4.45 -3.30
N ALA A 142 -13.11 3.45 -4.19
CA ALA A 142 -13.53 2.08 -3.85
C ALA A 142 -12.62 1.44 -2.79
N MET A 143 -11.32 1.72 -2.85
CA MET A 143 -10.33 1.25 -1.87
C MET A 143 -10.25 2.13 -0.60
N ASN A 144 -11.14 3.12 -0.45
CA ASN A 144 -11.14 4.09 0.65
C ASN A 144 -9.76 4.73 0.86
N CYS A 145 -9.11 5.12 -0.24
CA CYS A 145 -7.83 5.82 -0.23
C CYS A 145 -8.03 7.32 -0.12
N SER A 146 -7.07 7.99 0.52
CA SER A 146 -7.10 9.39 0.93
C SER A 146 -6.05 10.21 0.17
N ALA A 147 -5.98 10.05 -1.15
CA ALA A 147 -5.10 10.85 -2.00
C ALA A 147 -5.52 12.32 -1.95
N ASP A 148 -4.55 13.23 -1.80
CA ASP A 148 -4.76 14.67 -1.70
C ASP A 148 -4.79 15.34 -3.08
N ASP A 149 -4.17 14.71 -4.09
CA ASP A 149 -4.18 15.17 -5.48
C ASP A 149 -4.19 13.95 -6.43
N PHE A 150 -4.81 14.13 -7.59
CA PHE A 150 -4.86 13.15 -8.67
C PHE A 150 -4.37 13.84 -9.94
N ILE A 151 -3.15 13.53 -10.38
CA ILE A 151 -2.54 14.19 -11.55
C ILE A 151 -2.80 13.43 -12.84
N ARG A 152 -3.09 14.16 -13.91
CA ARG A 152 -3.15 13.62 -15.28
C ARG A 152 -2.08 14.29 -16.14
N THR A 153 -1.32 13.53 -16.92
CA THR A 153 -0.25 14.12 -17.75
C THR A 153 -0.77 15.00 -18.90
N THR A 154 -2.05 14.86 -19.27
CA THR A 154 -2.71 15.75 -20.25
C THR A 154 -3.01 17.16 -19.72
N GLU A 155 -2.90 17.40 -18.40
CA GLU A 155 -3.20 18.70 -17.80
C GLU A 155 -2.18 19.79 -18.18
N GLU A 156 -2.65 21.02 -18.34
CA GLU A 156 -1.78 22.15 -18.68
C GLU A 156 -0.74 22.47 -17.59
N ARG A 157 -1.06 22.24 -16.31
CA ARG A 157 -0.06 22.40 -15.24
C ARG A 157 1.11 21.44 -15.42
N HIS A 158 0.84 20.23 -15.89
CA HIS A 158 1.86 19.20 -16.11
C HIS A 158 2.70 19.50 -17.35
N LYS A 159 2.06 19.82 -18.49
CA LYS A 159 2.78 20.19 -19.72
C LYS A 159 3.73 21.38 -19.51
N LYS A 160 3.32 22.38 -18.70
CA LYS A 160 4.19 23.51 -18.32
C LYS A 160 5.43 23.07 -17.55
N ALA A 161 5.26 22.17 -16.57
CA ALA A 161 6.34 21.61 -15.79
C ALA A 161 7.32 20.80 -16.66
N VAL A 162 6.81 19.96 -17.57
CA VAL A 162 7.61 19.17 -18.51
C VAL A 162 8.42 20.06 -19.45
N ASN A 163 7.79 21.10 -20.01
CA ASN A 163 8.48 22.08 -20.85
C ASN A 163 9.59 22.81 -20.09
N ALA A 164 9.37 23.13 -18.80
CA ALA A 164 10.39 23.77 -17.97
C ALA A 164 11.54 22.83 -17.63
N MET A 165 11.25 21.56 -17.32
CA MET A 165 12.25 20.52 -17.11
C MET A 165 13.11 20.32 -18.37
N TRP A 166 12.48 20.20 -19.54
CA TRP A 166 13.17 20.07 -20.82
C TRP A 166 14.14 21.23 -21.07
N ARG A 167 13.65 22.47 -20.99
CA ARG A 167 14.48 23.66 -21.22
C ARG A 167 15.68 23.70 -20.28
N ARG A 168 15.48 23.36 -19.00
CA ARG A 168 16.57 23.35 -18.02
C ARG A 168 17.66 22.32 -18.36
N LEU A 169 17.27 21.15 -18.84
CA LEU A 169 18.21 20.13 -19.29
C LEU A 169 18.94 20.57 -20.59
N GLU A 170 18.22 21.15 -21.54
CA GLU A 170 18.77 21.68 -22.80
C GLU A 170 19.77 22.82 -22.56
N GLU A 171 19.40 23.84 -21.77
CA GLU A 171 20.24 24.98 -21.40
C GLU A 171 21.53 24.56 -20.67
N ARG A 172 21.49 23.44 -19.94
CA ARG A 172 22.64 22.86 -19.24
C ARG A 172 23.44 21.88 -20.10
N GLY A 173 23.14 21.79 -21.41
CA GLY A 173 23.84 20.94 -22.36
C GLY A 173 23.63 19.43 -22.13
N GLN A 174 22.61 19.06 -21.35
CA GLN A 174 22.32 17.67 -20.97
C GLN A 174 21.51 16.91 -22.03
N ILE A 175 20.92 17.65 -22.97
CA ILE A 175 20.20 17.11 -24.12
C ILE A 175 20.95 17.48 -25.40
N TYR A 176 21.09 16.53 -26.32
CA TYR A 176 21.68 16.77 -27.63
C TYR A 176 20.94 15.98 -28.73
N LEU A 177 20.92 16.50 -29.96
CA LEU A 177 20.34 15.79 -31.10
C LEU A 177 21.30 14.72 -31.64
N GLY A 178 20.79 13.51 -31.84
CA GLY A 178 21.52 12.38 -32.39
C GLY A 178 20.66 11.53 -33.32
N THR A 179 21.10 10.30 -33.56
CA THR A 179 20.37 9.30 -34.33
C THR A 179 20.31 8.01 -33.54
N TYR A 180 19.11 7.48 -33.33
CA TYR A 180 18.89 6.20 -32.67
C TYR A 180 18.85 5.07 -33.69
N GLU A 181 19.63 4.02 -33.43
CA GLU A 181 19.59 2.73 -34.11
C GLU A 181 19.59 1.64 -33.03
N GLY A 182 18.61 0.74 -33.04
CA GLY A 182 18.48 -0.29 -32.00
C GLY A 182 17.08 -0.91 -31.95
N TRP A 183 16.66 -1.37 -30.78
CA TRP A 183 15.38 -2.04 -30.59
C TRP A 183 14.44 -1.23 -29.71
N TYR A 184 13.14 -1.33 -29.95
CA TYR A 184 12.11 -0.69 -29.12
C TYR A 184 10.99 -1.66 -28.77
N SER A 185 10.58 -1.70 -27.50
CA SER A 185 9.35 -2.38 -27.10
C SER A 185 8.25 -1.37 -26.80
N VAL A 186 7.13 -1.46 -27.54
CA VAL A 186 5.92 -0.68 -27.29
C VAL A 186 5.26 -1.10 -25.96
N ARG A 187 5.32 -2.38 -25.61
CA ARG A 187 4.70 -2.90 -24.37
C ARG A 187 5.31 -2.25 -23.13
N ASP A 188 6.63 -2.15 -23.14
CA ASP A 188 7.44 -1.61 -22.05
C ASP A 188 7.73 -0.11 -22.22
N GLU A 189 7.36 0.49 -23.36
CA GLU A 189 7.73 1.84 -23.80
C GLU A 189 9.24 2.13 -23.58
N THR A 190 10.10 1.17 -23.92
CA THR A 190 11.53 1.17 -23.56
C THR A 190 12.42 0.76 -24.74
N TYR A 191 13.56 1.43 -24.86
CA TYR A 191 14.62 1.13 -25.83
C TYR A 191 15.59 0.07 -25.29
N TYR A 192 16.02 -0.83 -26.17
CA TYR A 192 16.96 -1.90 -25.86
C TYR A 192 18.06 -1.97 -26.91
N SER A 193 19.28 -2.29 -26.47
CA SER A 193 20.38 -2.65 -27.36
C SER A 193 20.40 -4.14 -27.70
N ASP A 194 21.15 -4.53 -28.73
CA ASP A 194 21.30 -5.95 -29.12
C ASP A 194 21.78 -6.83 -27.96
N SER A 195 22.67 -6.32 -27.12
CA SER A 195 23.21 -7.03 -25.95
C SER A 195 22.19 -7.24 -24.82
N GLU A 196 21.08 -6.51 -24.84
CA GLU A 196 20.04 -6.62 -23.81
C GLU A 196 18.90 -7.56 -24.24
N LEU A 197 18.87 -8.00 -25.50
CA LEU A 197 17.84 -8.92 -25.96
C LEU A 197 18.12 -10.35 -25.45
N VAL A 198 17.05 -11.01 -25.04
CA VAL A 198 17.03 -12.44 -24.67
C VAL A 198 16.19 -13.16 -25.71
N ASP A 199 16.80 -14.04 -26.49
CA ASP A 199 16.16 -14.77 -27.60
C ASP A 199 15.38 -13.86 -28.57
N GLY A 200 15.93 -12.68 -28.88
CA GLY A 200 15.32 -11.70 -29.78
C GLY A 200 14.15 -10.91 -29.18
N ARG A 201 13.97 -10.96 -27.85
CA ARG A 201 12.94 -10.23 -27.09
C ARG A 201 13.55 -9.35 -26.01
N ALA A 202 12.79 -8.39 -25.49
CA ALA A 202 13.21 -7.62 -24.31
C ALA A 202 13.44 -8.54 -23.10
N PRO A 203 14.27 -8.18 -22.11
CA PRO A 203 14.46 -8.96 -20.86
C PRO A 203 13.16 -9.29 -20.11
N THR A 204 12.13 -8.48 -20.32
CA THR A 204 10.78 -8.67 -19.76
C THR A 204 9.96 -9.71 -20.54
N GLY A 205 10.49 -10.27 -21.62
CA GLY A 205 9.81 -11.14 -22.59
C GLY A 205 8.98 -10.39 -23.65
N ALA A 206 9.05 -9.05 -23.69
CA ALA A 206 8.29 -8.24 -24.65
C ALA A 206 8.81 -8.39 -26.07
N GLU A 207 7.92 -8.29 -27.05
CA GLU A 207 8.32 -8.13 -28.44
C GLU A 207 9.01 -6.78 -28.65
N VAL A 208 9.98 -6.78 -29.56
CA VAL A 208 10.76 -5.61 -29.94
C VAL A 208 10.72 -5.40 -31.45
N VAL A 209 10.70 -4.14 -31.86
CA VAL A 209 10.82 -3.74 -33.26
C VAL A 209 12.17 -3.05 -33.48
N LYS A 210 12.81 -3.36 -34.61
CA LYS A 210 14.07 -2.71 -34.99
C LYS A 210 13.77 -1.28 -35.45
N VAL A 211 14.48 -0.32 -34.88
CA VAL A 211 14.48 1.08 -35.29
C VAL A 211 15.76 1.29 -36.09
N GLU A 212 15.64 1.52 -37.40
CA GLU A 212 16.81 1.59 -38.28
C GLU A 212 17.62 2.88 -38.09
N LYS A 213 17.05 4.06 -38.38
CA LYS A 213 17.68 5.37 -38.09
C LYS A 213 16.60 6.43 -37.88
N GLU A 214 16.29 6.74 -36.63
CA GLU A 214 15.37 7.81 -36.28
C GLU A 214 16.16 8.97 -35.64
N LYS A 215 15.94 10.20 -36.08
CA LYS A 215 16.49 11.37 -35.36
C LYS A 215 15.85 11.40 -33.98
N SER A 216 16.65 11.62 -32.96
CA SER A 216 16.13 11.79 -31.60
C SER A 216 17.07 12.63 -30.77
N TYR A 217 16.51 13.41 -29.87
CA TYR A 217 17.22 13.99 -28.75
C TYR A 217 17.60 12.91 -27.74
N PHE A 218 18.81 13.01 -27.20
CA PHE A 218 19.37 12.11 -26.20
C PHE A 218 19.70 12.86 -24.93
N PHE A 219 19.41 12.24 -23.79
CA PHE A 219 19.90 12.66 -22.48
C PHE A 219 21.23 11.97 -22.16
N ARG A 220 22.20 12.75 -21.69
CA ARG A 220 23.58 12.34 -21.37
C ARG A 220 23.69 11.45 -20.12
N LEU A 221 22.88 10.40 -20.01
CA LEU A 221 22.83 9.53 -18.83
C LEU A 221 24.19 8.87 -18.54
N SER A 222 25.02 8.62 -19.55
CA SER A 222 26.35 8.03 -19.37
C SER A 222 27.27 8.86 -18.47
N GLU A 223 27.07 10.18 -18.38
CA GLU A 223 27.87 11.09 -17.56
C GLU A 223 27.52 11.05 -16.06
N TRP A 224 26.44 10.36 -15.68
CA TRP A 224 25.88 10.41 -14.32
C TRP A 224 26.17 9.19 -13.44
N GLY A 225 26.82 8.15 -13.98
CA GLY A 225 27.08 6.89 -13.28
C GLY A 225 27.79 7.05 -11.93
N ASP A 226 28.91 7.78 -11.89
CA ASP A 226 29.70 7.96 -10.66
C ASP A 226 28.93 8.75 -9.59
N ARG A 227 28.19 9.79 -9.99
CA ARG A 227 27.38 10.59 -9.06
C ARG A 227 26.22 9.79 -8.47
N LEU A 228 25.62 8.90 -9.26
CA LEU A 228 24.59 7.98 -8.78
C LEU A 228 25.16 6.96 -7.79
N LEU A 229 26.31 6.36 -8.09
CA LEU A 229 26.96 5.42 -7.17
C LEU A 229 27.31 6.09 -5.84
N HIS A 230 27.83 7.32 -5.88
CA HIS A 230 28.11 8.11 -4.69
C HIS A 230 26.84 8.42 -3.88
N LEU A 231 25.74 8.81 -4.54
CA LEU A 231 24.43 8.98 -3.90
C LEU A 231 24.01 7.72 -3.14
N TYR A 232 24.14 6.54 -3.76
CA TYR A 232 23.72 5.29 -3.12
C TYR A 232 24.62 4.90 -1.95
N GLU A 233 25.90 5.28 -1.97
CA GLU A 233 26.85 5.07 -0.88
C GLU A 233 26.53 5.99 0.31
N GLU A 234 26.34 7.29 0.08
CA GLU A 234 26.05 8.27 1.12
C GLU A 234 24.65 8.12 1.72
N ARG A 235 23.69 7.67 0.91
CA ARG A 235 22.29 7.48 1.31
C ARG A 235 21.88 6.02 1.10
N PRO A 236 22.29 5.10 2.01
CA PRO A 236 21.99 3.67 1.87
C PRO A 236 20.49 3.37 1.80
N ASP A 237 19.65 4.23 2.37
CA ASP A 237 18.19 4.09 2.38
C ASP A 237 17.49 4.85 1.26
N PHE A 238 18.24 5.38 0.27
CA PHE A 238 17.67 6.02 -0.92
C PHE A 238 16.85 5.04 -1.75
N ILE A 239 17.25 3.76 -1.78
CA ILE A 239 16.51 2.69 -2.47
C ILE A 239 16.19 1.59 -1.46
N LEU A 240 14.91 1.31 -1.27
CA LEU A 240 14.44 0.18 -0.47
C LEU A 240 13.54 -0.76 -1.30
N PRO A 241 13.47 -2.05 -0.97
CA PRO A 241 14.32 -2.74 0.02
C PRO A 241 15.77 -2.92 -0.48
N TYR A 242 16.71 -3.26 0.43
CA TYR A 242 18.15 -3.31 0.11
C TYR A 242 18.51 -4.29 -1.02
N GLN A 243 17.73 -5.35 -1.25
CA GLN A 243 17.95 -6.23 -2.40
C GLN A 243 17.82 -5.47 -3.73
N ARG A 244 16.82 -4.58 -3.83
CA ARG A 244 16.60 -3.74 -5.02
C ARG A 244 17.69 -2.69 -5.20
N ARG A 245 18.20 -2.12 -4.11
CA ARG A 245 19.38 -1.24 -4.13
C ARG A 245 20.58 -1.95 -4.77
N ASN A 246 20.85 -3.17 -4.36
CA ASN A 246 21.99 -3.94 -4.87
C ASN A 246 21.84 -4.26 -6.37
N GLU A 247 20.62 -4.57 -6.83
CA GLU A 247 20.32 -4.74 -8.26
C GLU A 247 20.62 -3.47 -9.07
N VAL A 248 20.22 -2.29 -8.55
CA VAL A 248 20.48 -0.99 -9.19
C VAL A 248 21.97 -0.68 -9.22
N ILE A 249 22.69 -0.83 -8.10
CA ILE A 249 24.15 -0.61 -8.04
C ILE A 249 24.88 -1.53 -9.02
N ALA A 250 24.52 -2.81 -9.06
CA ALA A 250 25.12 -3.77 -9.99
C ALA A 250 24.84 -3.42 -11.45
N PHE A 251 23.69 -2.81 -11.76
CA PHE A 251 23.40 -2.31 -13.10
C PHE A 251 24.24 -1.07 -13.45
N VAL A 252 24.29 -0.07 -12.58
CA VAL A 252 25.06 1.17 -12.82
C VAL A 252 26.56 0.88 -12.97
N ASN A 253 27.11 -0.06 -12.20
CA ASN A 253 28.51 -0.49 -12.31
C ASN A 253 28.88 -1.11 -13.67
N LYS A 254 27.90 -1.56 -14.48
CA LYS A 254 28.17 -2.04 -15.85
C LYS A 254 28.43 -0.91 -16.85
N GLY A 255 28.20 0.34 -16.44
CA GLY A 255 28.23 1.51 -17.30
C GLY A 255 26.84 1.87 -17.81
N LEU A 256 26.56 3.17 -17.88
CA LEU A 256 25.32 3.73 -18.41
C LEU A 256 25.53 4.22 -19.84
N ARG A 257 24.46 4.18 -20.64
CA ARG A 257 24.41 4.74 -22.00
C ARG A 257 23.43 5.89 -22.05
N ASP A 258 23.67 6.81 -22.97
CA ASP A 258 22.75 7.91 -23.22
C ASP A 258 21.40 7.39 -23.72
N VAL A 259 20.34 8.03 -23.25
CA VAL A 259 18.96 7.56 -23.46
C VAL A 259 18.28 8.46 -24.46
N SER A 260 17.60 7.88 -25.44
CA SER A 260 16.74 8.65 -26.34
C SER A 260 15.54 9.20 -25.57
N VAL A 261 15.37 10.52 -25.61
CA VAL A 261 14.35 11.27 -24.85
C VAL A 261 13.36 12.04 -25.73
N SER A 262 13.34 11.74 -27.02
CA SER A 262 12.29 12.20 -27.93
C SER A 262 11.91 11.14 -28.97
N ARG A 263 10.90 11.46 -29.78
CA ARG A 263 10.42 10.72 -30.96
C ARG A 263 10.03 11.71 -32.05
N THR A 264 10.22 11.38 -33.33
CA THR A 264 9.69 12.23 -34.41
C THR A 264 8.22 11.93 -34.68
N ILE A 265 7.45 12.94 -35.09
CA ILE A 265 6.07 12.73 -35.52
C ILE A 265 5.94 12.00 -36.85
N GLU A 266 6.95 12.09 -37.71
CA GLU A 266 6.99 11.36 -38.98
C GLU A 266 6.96 9.84 -38.79
N GLY A 267 7.38 9.35 -37.61
CA GLY A 267 7.24 7.94 -37.21
C GLY A 267 5.80 7.48 -36.94
N GLY A 268 4.79 8.33 -37.19
CA GLY A 268 3.38 8.03 -37.03
C GLY A 268 2.85 8.13 -35.60
N PHE A 269 3.59 8.80 -34.72
CA PHE A 269 3.27 8.99 -33.31
C PHE A 269 3.18 10.48 -32.97
N SER A 270 2.03 10.94 -32.47
CA SER A 270 1.81 12.38 -32.24
C SER A 270 1.32 12.73 -30.83
N TRP A 271 0.91 11.72 -30.06
CA TRP A 271 0.27 11.86 -28.76
C TRP A 271 1.26 11.99 -27.60
N GLY A 272 1.68 13.23 -27.33
CA GLY A 272 2.53 13.58 -26.19
C GLY A 272 2.89 15.06 -26.13
N VAL A 273 3.68 15.45 -25.14
CA VAL A 273 4.18 16.83 -24.99
C VAL A 273 5.22 17.13 -26.06
N ARG A 274 5.08 18.25 -26.76
CA ARG A 274 6.03 18.66 -27.81
C ARG A 274 7.33 19.17 -27.21
N VAL A 275 8.44 18.91 -27.89
CA VAL A 275 9.72 19.55 -27.55
C VAL A 275 9.57 21.07 -27.79
N PRO A 276 9.83 21.93 -26.78
CA PRO A 276 9.56 23.36 -26.87
C PRO A 276 10.30 24.09 -28.00
N THR A 277 11.50 23.63 -28.33
CA THR A 277 12.40 24.22 -29.33
C THR A 277 12.29 23.56 -30.71
N ASP A 278 11.60 22.42 -30.79
CA ASP A 278 11.51 21.59 -31.98
C ASP A 278 10.18 20.80 -32.02
N PRO A 279 9.09 21.40 -32.53
CA PRO A 279 7.76 20.81 -32.47
C PRO A 279 7.57 19.58 -33.35
N GLU A 280 8.55 19.24 -34.20
CA GLU A 280 8.58 17.97 -34.96
C GLU A 280 8.87 16.77 -34.05
N HIS A 281 9.35 17.03 -32.83
CA HIS A 281 9.62 16.04 -31.81
C HIS A 281 8.58 16.04 -30.68
N VAL A 282 8.27 14.84 -30.19
CA VAL A 282 7.50 14.58 -28.98
C VAL A 282 8.46 14.12 -27.88
N ILE A 283 8.34 14.71 -26.70
CA ILE A 283 9.13 14.34 -25.51
C ILE A 283 8.80 12.90 -25.11
N TYR A 284 9.84 12.13 -24.81
CA TYR A 284 9.70 10.75 -24.39
C TYR A 284 8.89 10.62 -23.10
N VAL A 285 8.01 9.62 -23.07
CA VAL A 285 7.01 9.43 -22.01
C VAL A 285 7.63 9.35 -20.62
N TRP A 286 8.85 8.85 -20.45
CA TRP A 286 9.46 8.80 -19.12
C TRP A 286 9.95 10.16 -18.60
N ILE A 287 10.34 11.11 -19.46
CA ILE A 287 10.61 12.48 -19.00
C ILE A 287 9.31 13.15 -18.58
N ASP A 288 8.29 13.04 -19.43
CA ASP A 288 6.95 13.54 -19.19
C ASP A 288 6.38 12.98 -17.87
N ALA A 289 6.26 11.66 -17.80
CA ALA A 289 5.75 10.93 -16.65
C ALA A 289 6.54 11.22 -15.37
N LEU A 290 7.87 11.12 -15.34
CA LEU A 290 8.63 11.37 -14.09
C LEU A 290 8.48 12.81 -13.58
N THR A 291 8.26 13.77 -14.46
CA THR A 291 8.05 15.18 -14.06
C THR A 291 6.76 15.36 -13.27
N ASN A 292 5.79 14.42 -13.32
CA ASN A 292 4.53 14.50 -12.59
C ASN A 292 4.71 14.81 -11.10
N TYR A 293 5.76 14.24 -10.49
CA TYR A 293 6.07 14.41 -9.08
C TYR A 293 6.34 15.87 -8.72
N LEU A 294 6.98 16.62 -9.62
CA LEU A 294 7.24 18.05 -9.46
C LEU A 294 6.03 18.88 -9.90
N SER A 295 5.34 18.47 -10.97
CA SER A 295 4.14 19.14 -11.48
C SER A 295 3.05 19.26 -10.41
N ALA A 296 2.85 18.21 -9.61
CA ALA A 296 1.89 18.20 -8.50
C ALA A 296 2.22 19.23 -7.40
N LEU A 297 3.50 19.60 -7.29
CA LEU A 297 3.99 20.57 -6.32
C LEU A 297 3.96 22.02 -6.84
N GLY A 298 3.66 22.23 -8.13
CA GLY A 298 3.62 23.56 -8.74
C GLY A 298 4.89 23.96 -9.50
N PHE A 299 5.82 23.02 -9.75
CA PHE A 299 6.99 23.26 -10.60
C PHE A 299 6.55 23.85 -11.96
N PRO A 300 7.22 24.89 -12.49
CA PRO A 300 8.58 25.37 -12.14
C PRO A 300 8.69 26.42 -11.02
N ASP A 301 7.64 26.74 -10.29
CA ASP A 301 7.73 27.67 -9.16
C ASP A 301 8.23 26.95 -7.89
N GLU A 302 9.53 27.05 -7.62
CA GLU A 302 10.21 26.30 -6.55
C GLU A 302 10.16 27.00 -5.17
N ASP A 303 10.04 28.33 -5.16
CA ASP A 303 10.13 29.15 -3.94
C ASP A 303 8.77 29.37 -3.26
N ALA A 304 7.70 28.77 -3.79
CA ALA A 304 6.33 28.98 -3.35
C ALA A 304 5.52 27.69 -3.23
N GLY A 305 4.35 27.82 -2.60
CA GLY A 305 3.30 26.80 -2.59
C GLY A 305 3.73 25.43 -2.06
N LYS A 306 3.25 24.38 -2.73
CA LYS A 306 3.50 22.99 -2.34
C LYS A 306 4.95 22.58 -2.55
N PHE A 307 5.67 23.17 -3.52
CA PHE A 307 7.07 22.83 -3.79
C PHE A 307 7.95 23.09 -2.58
N LYS A 308 7.94 24.33 -2.06
CA LYS A 308 8.69 24.70 -0.87
C LYS A 308 8.28 23.92 0.39
N ALA A 309 7.02 23.49 0.47
CA ALA A 309 6.50 22.77 1.63
C ALA A 309 6.82 21.28 1.61
N PHE A 310 6.85 20.63 0.44
CA PHE A 310 6.85 19.17 0.33
C PHE A 310 8.03 18.57 -0.47
N TRP A 311 8.85 19.39 -1.12
CA TRP A 311 10.12 18.95 -1.73
C TRP A 311 11.30 19.41 -0.87
N PRO A 312 12.32 18.55 -0.61
CA PRO A 312 12.60 17.24 -1.18
C PRO A 312 12.19 15.96 -0.41
N PRO A 313 11.48 15.96 0.75
CA PRO A 313 11.21 14.74 1.54
C PRO A 313 10.15 13.81 0.91
N ALA A 314 10.34 13.46 -0.36
CA ALA A 314 9.46 12.60 -1.15
C ALA A 314 9.84 11.12 -1.04
N CYS A 315 8.83 10.27 -0.84
CA CYS A 315 8.92 8.82 -0.92
C CYS A 315 8.14 8.31 -2.13
N HIS A 316 8.84 7.89 -3.18
CA HIS A 316 8.23 7.29 -4.36
C HIS A 316 8.07 5.79 -4.16
N VAL A 317 6.84 5.29 -4.11
CA VAL A 317 6.56 3.86 -4.04
C VAL A 317 6.23 3.36 -5.44
N VAL A 318 6.97 2.37 -5.94
CA VAL A 318 6.86 1.90 -7.31
C VAL A 318 6.89 0.38 -7.41
N GLY A 319 6.43 -0.17 -8.53
CA GLY A 319 6.66 -1.57 -8.87
C GLY A 319 8.12 -1.81 -9.29
N LYS A 320 8.66 -2.99 -9.01
CA LYS A 320 10.04 -3.36 -9.39
C LYS A 320 10.34 -3.26 -10.89
N ASP A 321 9.33 -3.34 -11.76
CA ASP A 321 9.45 -3.18 -13.21
C ASP A 321 9.95 -1.79 -13.62
N ILE A 322 9.57 -0.75 -12.87
CA ILE A 322 9.87 0.64 -13.21
C ILE A 322 10.93 1.25 -12.30
N LEU A 323 11.59 0.42 -11.49
CA LEU A 323 12.61 0.84 -10.53
C LEU A 323 13.78 1.58 -11.21
N ARG A 324 14.25 1.11 -12.38
CA ARG A 324 15.40 1.73 -13.07
C ARG A 324 15.10 3.18 -13.47
N PHE A 325 13.87 3.48 -13.89
CA PHE A 325 13.50 4.85 -14.21
C PHE A 325 13.55 5.74 -12.97
N HIS A 326 13.08 5.25 -11.82
CA HIS A 326 13.00 6.04 -10.58
C HIS A 326 14.31 6.12 -9.81
N ALA A 327 15.16 5.09 -9.92
CA ALA A 327 16.41 5.01 -9.17
C ALA A 327 17.63 5.46 -9.97
N ILE A 328 17.57 5.50 -11.31
CA ILE A 328 18.69 5.86 -12.18
C ILE A 328 18.34 7.10 -13.01
N LEU A 329 17.37 7.00 -13.91
CA LEU A 329 17.04 8.08 -14.85
C LEU A 329 16.55 9.32 -14.10
N TRP A 330 15.63 9.16 -13.15
CA TRP A 330 15.04 10.25 -12.41
C TRP A 330 16.06 11.06 -11.57
N PRO A 331 16.86 10.45 -10.68
CA PRO A 331 17.87 11.20 -9.95
C PRO A 331 18.95 11.79 -10.86
N ALA A 332 19.31 11.13 -11.97
CA ALA A 332 20.21 11.73 -12.97
C ALA A 332 19.60 12.99 -13.59
N MET A 333 18.32 12.95 -13.99
CA MET A 333 17.61 14.12 -14.53
C MET A 333 17.50 15.25 -13.49
N LEU A 334 17.19 14.94 -12.23
CA LEU A 334 17.12 15.93 -11.17
C LEU A 334 18.47 16.60 -10.92
N MET A 335 19.56 15.82 -10.80
CA MET A 335 20.90 16.37 -10.64
C MET A 335 21.33 17.19 -11.86
N ALA A 336 21.01 16.72 -13.06
CA ALA A 336 21.26 17.43 -14.33
C ALA A 336 20.52 18.77 -14.38
N ALA A 337 19.28 18.79 -13.91
CA ALA A 337 18.45 19.99 -13.78
C ALA A 337 18.86 20.86 -12.56
N GLY A 338 19.76 20.41 -11.70
CA GLY A 338 20.15 21.13 -10.47
C GLY A 338 19.05 21.19 -9.42
N LEU A 339 18.17 20.18 -9.38
CA LEU A 339 17.09 20.03 -8.42
C LEU A 339 17.51 19.08 -7.29
N GLU A 340 16.93 19.27 -6.10
CA GLU A 340 17.11 18.35 -4.98
C GLU A 340 16.49 16.98 -5.27
N LEU A 341 17.01 15.95 -4.60
CA LEU A 341 16.63 14.56 -4.81
C LEU A 341 15.56 14.10 -3.80
N PRO A 342 14.63 13.21 -4.20
CA PRO A 342 13.65 12.66 -3.27
C PRO A 342 14.33 11.98 -2.07
N GLN A 343 13.63 11.83 -0.96
CA GLN A 343 14.14 11.11 0.21
C GLN A 343 14.39 9.64 -0.11
N ARG A 344 13.46 9.00 -0.82
CA ARG A 344 13.47 7.55 -1.04
C ARG A 344 12.70 7.12 -2.29
N VAL A 345 13.18 6.02 -2.87
CA VAL A 345 12.46 5.17 -3.83
C VAL A 345 12.26 3.80 -3.21
N PHE A 346 11.01 3.38 -3.02
CA PHE A 346 10.67 2.03 -2.55
C PHE A 346 10.11 1.20 -3.71
N ALA A 347 10.69 0.02 -3.99
CA ALA A 347 10.22 -0.87 -5.04
C ALA A 347 9.61 -2.18 -4.50
N HIS A 348 8.30 -2.34 -4.66
CA HIS A 348 7.57 -3.54 -4.27
C HIS A 348 7.54 -4.60 -5.38
N GLY A 349 7.24 -5.85 -5.02
CA GLY A 349 7.06 -6.96 -5.96
C GLY A 349 5.69 -6.99 -6.61
N TRP A 350 5.43 -8.02 -7.41
CA TRP A 350 4.17 -8.20 -8.11
C TRP A 350 3.20 -9.12 -7.37
N TRP A 351 1.92 -8.88 -7.59
CA TRP A 351 0.91 -9.89 -7.37
C TRP A 351 0.83 -10.82 -8.60
N THR A 352 0.98 -12.12 -8.36
CA THR A 352 0.82 -13.19 -9.33
C THR A 352 -0.48 -13.95 -9.11
N ARG A 353 -0.87 -14.80 -10.05
CA ARG A 353 -1.91 -15.80 -9.88
C ARG A 353 -1.40 -17.12 -10.45
N ASN A 354 -1.31 -18.16 -9.62
CA ASN A 354 -0.64 -19.43 -9.96
C ASN A 354 0.83 -19.23 -10.39
N GLY A 355 1.53 -18.26 -9.79
CA GLY A 355 2.93 -17.94 -10.10
C GLY A 355 3.15 -17.12 -11.37
N GLU A 356 2.09 -16.82 -12.14
CA GLU A 356 2.18 -15.94 -13.31
C GLU A 356 1.80 -14.50 -12.97
N LYS A 357 2.58 -13.52 -13.47
CA LYS A 357 2.23 -12.09 -13.33
C LYS A 357 0.82 -11.86 -13.88
N MET A 358 -0.02 -11.17 -13.10
CA MET A 358 -1.33 -10.80 -13.59
C MET A 358 -1.22 -9.86 -14.78
N SER A 359 -1.81 -10.26 -15.90
CA SER A 359 -1.84 -9.48 -17.13
C SER A 359 -3.08 -9.83 -17.94
N LYS A 360 -3.63 -8.84 -18.64
CA LYS A 360 -4.87 -9.02 -19.40
C LYS A 360 -4.70 -9.96 -20.59
N SER A 361 -3.51 -10.00 -21.20
CA SER A 361 -3.20 -10.97 -22.27
C SER A 361 -3.32 -12.43 -21.82
N LEU A 362 -3.15 -12.69 -20.51
CA LEU A 362 -3.31 -14.02 -19.91
C LEU A 362 -4.71 -14.25 -19.32
N GLY A 363 -5.59 -13.24 -19.32
CA GLY A 363 -6.95 -13.33 -18.77
C GLY A 363 -7.02 -13.62 -17.26
N ASN A 364 -5.90 -13.50 -16.53
CA ASN A 364 -5.79 -13.90 -15.13
C ASN A 364 -5.99 -12.74 -14.13
N VAL A 365 -6.38 -11.57 -14.62
CA VAL A 365 -6.50 -10.32 -13.83
C VAL A 365 -7.66 -10.37 -12.85
N VAL A 366 -7.41 -9.87 -11.63
CA VAL A 366 -8.43 -9.68 -10.60
C VAL A 366 -8.92 -8.23 -10.64
N ASP A 367 -10.24 -8.05 -10.80
CA ASP A 367 -10.89 -6.75 -10.76
C ASP A 367 -11.07 -6.28 -9.30
N PRO A 368 -10.45 -5.17 -8.89
CA PRO A 368 -10.55 -4.68 -7.51
C PRO A 368 -11.98 -4.22 -7.15
N PHE A 369 -12.79 -3.76 -8.10
CA PHE A 369 -14.17 -3.32 -7.82
C PHE A 369 -15.05 -4.50 -7.43
N GLU A 370 -14.97 -5.60 -8.19
CA GLU A 370 -15.68 -6.84 -7.88
C GLU A 370 -15.23 -7.41 -6.52
N MET A 371 -13.94 -7.30 -6.19
CA MET A 371 -13.44 -7.74 -4.89
C MET A 371 -13.96 -6.87 -3.74
N VAL A 372 -13.97 -5.53 -3.89
CA VAL A 372 -14.54 -4.64 -2.87
C VAL A 372 -16.03 -4.93 -2.65
N GLU A 373 -16.80 -5.16 -3.72
CA GLU A 373 -18.22 -5.55 -3.62
C GLU A 373 -18.38 -6.88 -2.89
N ALA A 374 -17.50 -7.85 -3.16
CA ALA A 374 -17.59 -9.20 -2.59
C ALA A 374 -17.18 -9.29 -1.11
N VAL A 375 -16.10 -8.62 -0.72
CA VAL A 375 -15.50 -8.79 0.64
C VAL A 375 -15.44 -7.53 1.48
N GLY A 376 -15.64 -6.35 0.89
CA GLY A 376 -15.46 -5.06 1.54
C GLY A 376 -14.05 -4.49 1.38
N SER A 377 -13.97 -3.16 1.40
CA SER A 377 -12.72 -2.41 1.16
C SER A 377 -11.65 -2.72 2.22
N ASP A 378 -12.01 -2.65 3.50
CA ASP A 378 -11.07 -2.90 4.61
C ASP A 378 -10.47 -4.31 4.59
N GLN A 379 -11.28 -5.32 4.28
CA GLN A 379 -10.85 -6.71 4.17
C GLN A 379 -9.82 -6.87 3.05
N LEU A 380 -10.10 -6.27 1.89
CA LEU A 380 -9.21 -6.31 0.75
C LEU A 380 -7.91 -5.54 1.03
N ARG A 381 -8.00 -4.35 1.64
CA ARG A 381 -6.83 -3.55 2.04
C ARG A 381 -5.92 -4.33 2.99
N PHE A 382 -6.50 -4.90 4.05
CA PHE A 382 -5.75 -5.68 5.02
C PHE A 382 -5.09 -6.89 4.37
N PHE A 383 -5.81 -7.64 3.54
CA PHE A 383 -5.22 -8.75 2.79
C PHE A 383 -4.02 -8.30 1.95
N LEU A 384 -4.18 -7.24 1.16
CA LEU A 384 -3.12 -6.72 0.31
C LEU A 384 -1.88 -6.28 1.10
N LEU A 385 -2.05 -5.71 2.29
CA LEU A 385 -0.96 -5.21 3.12
C LEU A 385 -0.28 -6.28 3.97
N THR A 386 -0.93 -7.44 4.21
CA THR A 386 -0.45 -8.44 5.18
C THR A 386 0.04 -9.74 4.57
N GLU A 387 -0.55 -10.20 3.47
CA GLU A 387 -0.27 -11.55 2.95
C GLU A 387 1.16 -11.67 2.39
N VAL A 388 1.71 -10.57 1.89
CA VAL A 388 3.03 -10.53 1.25
C VAL A 388 3.92 -9.55 2.01
N SER A 389 5.15 -9.96 2.29
CA SER A 389 6.17 -9.03 2.78
C SER A 389 6.43 -7.97 1.71
N PHE A 390 6.09 -6.72 2.02
CA PHE A 390 6.17 -5.59 1.10
C PHE A 390 7.60 -5.45 0.55
N GLY A 391 7.76 -5.61 -0.77
CA GLY A 391 9.07 -5.77 -1.43
C GLY A 391 9.20 -7.07 -2.23
N ASN A 392 8.53 -8.13 -1.80
CA ASN A 392 8.52 -9.43 -2.44
C ASN A 392 7.34 -9.60 -3.39
N ASP A 393 7.46 -10.58 -4.29
CA ASP A 393 6.31 -11.05 -5.07
C ASP A 393 5.41 -11.91 -4.18
N GLY A 394 4.12 -11.95 -4.49
CA GLY A 394 3.18 -12.84 -3.82
C GLY A 394 2.05 -13.30 -4.73
N ASP A 395 1.48 -14.45 -4.39
CA ASP A 395 0.46 -15.09 -5.21
C ASP A 395 -0.93 -14.86 -4.63
N PHE A 396 -1.85 -14.37 -5.46
CA PHE A 396 -3.22 -14.15 -5.08
C PHE A 396 -3.99 -15.48 -5.06
N SER A 397 -4.58 -15.82 -3.92
CA SER A 397 -5.55 -16.91 -3.82
C SER A 397 -6.75 -16.52 -2.95
N GLN A 398 -7.94 -17.02 -3.30
CA GLN A 398 -9.12 -16.76 -2.48
C GLN A 398 -8.99 -17.37 -1.07
N GLU A 399 -8.24 -18.47 -0.93
CA GLU A 399 -7.97 -19.11 0.35
C GLU A 399 -7.11 -18.23 1.27
N SER A 400 -6.02 -17.66 0.75
CA SER A 400 -5.17 -16.74 1.52
C SER A 400 -5.93 -15.49 1.94
N MET A 401 -6.77 -14.95 1.06
CA MET A 401 -7.65 -13.83 1.37
C MET A 401 -8.63 -14.16 2.50
N ARG A 402 -9.33 -15.30 2.42
CA ARG A 402 -10.23 -15.76 3.49
C ARG A 402 -9.50 -15.93 4.82
N ARG A 403 -8.30 -16.51 4.80
CA ARG A 403 -7.47 -16.66 6.01
C ARG A 403 -7.11 -15.30 6.62
N SER A 404 -6.69 -14.33 5.81
CA SER A 404 -6.39 -12.97 6.28
C SER A 404 -7.62 -12.29 6.90
N MET A 405 -8.79 -12.43 6.27
CA MET A 405 -10.06 -11.94 6.82
C MET A 405 -10.46 -12.64 8.14
N MET A 406 -10.21 -13.94 8.27
CA MET A 406 -10.45 -14.67 9.51
C MET A 406 -9.57 -14.17 10.65
N VAL A 407 -8.32 -13.77 10.39
CA VAL A 407 -7.44 -13.16 11.39
C VAL A 407 -8.07 -11.86 11.93
N LEU A 408 -8.56 -10.97 11.05
CA LEU A 408 -9.26 -9.76 11.48
C LEU A 408 -10.48 -10.07 12.34
N SER A 409 -11.34 -11.00 11.88
CA SER A 409 -12.58 -11.33 12.59
C SER A 409 -12.32 -11.98 13.94
N ASN A 410 -11.43 -12.98 13.99
CA ASN A 410 -11.19 -13.80 15.18
C ASN A 410 -10.31 -13.11 16.22
N GLU A 411 -9.32 -12.32 15.80
CA GLU A 411 -8.39 -11.68 16.74
C GLU A 411 -8.91 -10.31 17.14
N VAL A 412 -9.20 -9.43 16.18
CA VAL A 412 -9.61 -8.05 16.46
C VAL A 412 -11.10 -7.97 16.75
N GLY A 413 -11.93 -8.47 15.83
CA GLY A 413 -13.39 -8.35 15.93
C GLY A 413 -13.96 -9.02 17.19
N ASN A 414 -13.48 -10.23 17.50
CA ASN A 414 -13.87 -10.96 18.70
C ASN A 414 -13.43 -10.24 19.99
N LEU A 415 -12.20 -9.72 20.04
CA LEU A 415 -11.70 -8.99 21.20
C LEU A 415 -12.60 -7.80 21.53
N VAL A 416 -12.84 -6.93 20.56
CA VAL A 416 -13.65 -5.72 20.74
C VAL A 416 -15.07 -6.09 21.16
N ASN A 417 -15.68 -7.10 20.51
CA ASN A 417 -17.01 -7.56 20.88
C ASN A 417 -17.07 -8.07 22.33
N ARG A 418 -16.10 -8.89 22.76
CA ARG A 418 -16.01 -9.41 24.14
C ARG A 418 -15.84 -8.28 25.15
N VAL A 419 -14.89 -7.36 24.91
CA VAL A 419 -14.61 -6.24 25.80
C VAL A 419 -15.84 -5.36 25.99
N VAL A 420 -16.44 -4.87 24.90
CA VAL A 420 -17.60 -3.98 24.96
C VAL A 420 -18.81 -4.69 25.58
N THR A 421 -19.00 -5.98 25.29
CA THR A 421 -20.08 -6.77 25.92
C THR A 421 -19.89 -6.91 27.43
N LEU A 422 -18.67 -7.19 27.88
CA LEU A 422 -18.38 -7.37 29.30
C LEU A 422 -18.44 -6.05 30.06
N LEU A 423 -17.95 -4.94 29.49
CA LEU A 423 -18.09 -3.60 30.07
C LEU A 423 -19.57 -3.24 30.28
N ASN A 424 -20.42 -3.46 29.27
CA ASN A 424 -21.86 -3.25 29.40
C ASN A 424 -22.51 -4.10 30.49
N LYS A 425 -22.06 -5.35 30.69
CA LYS A 425 -22.65 -6.27 31.67
C LYS A 425 -22.10 -6.15 33.09
N GLN A 426 -20.83 -5.80 33.25
CA GLN A 426 -20.10 -5.90 34.53
C GLN A 426 -19.60 -4.55 35.06
N ALA A 427 -19.51 -3.54 34.19
CA ALA A 427 -19.07 -2.19 34.52
C ALA A 427 -20.11 -1.11 34.17
N GLY A 428 -21.38 -1.50 33.95
CA GLY A 428 -22.48 -0.56 33.69
C GLY A 428 -22.37 0.21 32.37
N GLY A 429 -21.59 -0.29 31.40
CA GLY A 429 -21.35 0.40 30.14
C GLY A 429 -20.38 1.58 30.27
N LEU A 430 -19.58 1.61 31.34
CA LEU A 430 -18.55 2.61 31.56
C LEU A 430 -17.17 1.95 31.66
N VAL A 431 -16.12 2.68 31.29
CA VAL A 431 -14.74 2.29 31.61
C VAL A 431 -14.54 2.38 33.12
N PRO A 432 -14.24 1.27 33.82
CA PRO A 432 -14.20 1.25 35.28
C PRO A 432 -12.92 1.90 35.84
N PRO A 433 -12.96 2.49 37.06
CA PRO A 433 -11.76 2.84 37.80
C PRO A 433 -10.99 1.58 38.22
N LEU A 434 -9.68 1.72 38.43
CA LEU A 434 -8.86 0.66 39.03
C LEU A 434 -9.08 0.64 40.54
N LYS A 435 -9.47 -0.53 41.08
CA LYS A 435 -9.80 -0.71 42.50
C LYS A 435 -9.01 -1.84 43.15
N LYS A 436 -8.71 -1.71 44.44
CA LYS A 436 -8.17 -2.81 45.26
C LYS A 436 -9.17 -3.97 45.29
N SER A 437 -8.68 -5.19 45.02
CA SER A 437 -9.56 -6.33 44.79
C SER A 437 -9.91 -7.11 46.07
N GLN A 438 -9.07 -7.07 47.11
CA GLN A 438 -9.29 -7.76 48.39
C GLN A 438 -8.68 -7.00 49.58
N GLY A 439 -9.21 -7.28 50.79
CA GLY A 439 -8.76 -6.71 52.07
C GLY A 439 -9.78 -5.77 52.72
N ASP A 440 -9.42 -5.22 53.88
CA ASP A 440 -10.28 -4.31 54.67
C ASP A 440 -10.59 -2.99 53.92
N ASP A 441 -9.79 -2.63 52.91
CA ASP A 441 -9.95 -1.45 52.05
C ASP A 441 -10.38 -1.82 50.61
N ALA A 442 -11.10 -2.94 50.43
CA ALA A 442 -11.66 -3.29 49.11
C ALA A 442 -12.51 -2.10 48.59
N GLU A 443 -12.30 -1.73 47.33
CA GLU A 443 -12.85 -0.51 46.67
C GLU A 443 -12.06 0.81 46.83
N GLU A 444 -10.89 0.80 47.48
CA GLU A 444 -9.92 1.91 47.36
C GLU A 444 -9.38 2.01 45.92
N ASP A 445 -9.19 3.26 45.42
CA ASP A 445 -8.55 3.49 44.12
C ASP A 445 -7.08 3.07 44.16
N ILE A 446 -6.61 2.40 43.10
CA ILE A 446 -5.20 1.96 42.98
C ILE A 446 -4.58 2.47 41.68
N GLU A 447 -3.25 2.41 41.60
CA GLU A 447 -2.50 2.76 40.40
C GLU A 447 -2.16 1.50 39.56
N GLU A 448 -1.72 1.69 38.31
CA GLU A 448 -1.36 0.59 37.41
C GLU A 448 -0.26 -0.32 37.99
N ARG A 449 0.65 0.24 38.80
CA ARG A 449 1.73 -0.52 39.46
C ARG A 449 1.20 -1.58 40.44
N ASP A 450 0.01 -1.38 40.99
CA ASP A 450 -0.60 -2.24 42.00
C ASP A 450 -1.44 -3.38 41.39
N LEU A 451 -1.63 -3.36 40.06
CA LEU A 451 -2.31 -4.44 39.34
C LEU A 451 -1.56 -5.78 39.47
N ASP A 452 -2.23 -6.88 39.16
CA ASP A 452 -1.55 -8.16 39.07
C ASP A 452 -0.52 -8.17 37.92
N GLN A 453 0.40 -9.14 37.95
CA GLN A 453 1.49 -9.21 36.96
C GLN A 453 0.97 -9.32 35.53
N SER A 454 -0.08 -10.12 35.27
CA SER A 454 -0.59 -10.34 33.92
C SER A 454 -1.23 -9.08 33.33
N SER A 455 -1.88 -8.27 34.18
CA SER A 455 -2.41 -6.96 33.82
C SER A 455 -1.30 -5.98 33.47
N ARG A 456 -0.22 -5.94 34.27
CA ARG A 456 0.96 -5.10 33.97
C ARG A 456 1.67 -5.52 32.69
N ASP A 457 1.81 -6.82 32.46
CA ASP A 457 2.46 -7.35 31.25
C ASP A 457 1.71 -6.92 29.97
N LEU A 458 0.38 -6.91 29.99
CA LEU A 458 -0.41 -6.45 28.84
C LEU A 458 -0.32 -4.93 28.66
N LEU A 459 -0.28 -4.15 29.74
CA LEU A 459 -0.06 -2.69 29.65
C LEU A 459 1.33 -2.36 29.09
N GLU A 460 2.37 -3.09 29.48
CA GLU A 460 3.71 -2.92 28.92
C GLU A 460 3.74 -3.21 27.41
N GLN A 461 3.02 -4.25 26.96
CA GLN A 461 2.88 -4.53 25.53
C GLN A 461 2.08 -3.45 24.79
N CYS A 462 1.07 -2.88 25.43
CA CYS A 462 0.35 -1.72 24.91
C CYS A 462 1.30 -0.53 24.73
N ASP A 463 2.15 -0.25 25.72
CA ASP A 463 3.11 0.86 25.73
C ASP A 463 4.21 0.67 24.69
N ALA A 464 4.65 -0.57 24.47
CA ALA A 464 5.62 -0.92 23.45
C ALA A 464 5.08 -0.89 22.01
N LEU A 465 3.77 -0.69 21.79
CA LEU A 465 3.17 -0.73 20.45
C LEU A 465 3.68 0.42 19.57
N LEU A 466 3.52 1.67 20.02
CA LEU A 466 3.78 2.85 19.20
C LEU A 466 5.22 2.94 18.66
N PRO A 467 6.29 2.68 19.45
CA PRO A 467 7.66 2.66 18.93
C PRO A 467 7.85 1.67 17.77
N LYS A 468 7.27 0.47 17.86
CA LYS A 468 7.37 -0.54 16.80
C LYS A 468 6.61 -0.14 15.55
N LEU A 469 5.42 0.44 15.71
CA LEU A 469 4.63 0.96 14.59
C LEU A 469 5.41 2.05 13.82
N ARG A 470 6.09 2.95 14.54
CA ARG A 470 6.97 3.98 13.95
C ARG A 470 8.16 3.36 13.21
N GLU A 471 8.81 2.35 13.79
CA GLU A 471 9.91 1.62 13.15
C GLU A 471 9.47 0.96 11.84
N ASP A 472 8.35 0.23 11.85
CA ASP A 472 7.83 -0.45 10.68
C ASP A 472 7.38 0.52 9.58
N ALA A 473 6.73 1.63 9.95
CA ALA A 473 6.34 2.66 8.99
C ALA A 473 7.56 3.36 8.34
N ALA A 474 8.60 3.63 9.13
CA ALA A 474 9.86 4.21 8.63
C ALA A 474 10.55 3.31 7.59
N GLN A 475 10.36 2.00 7.67
CA GLN A 475 10.88 1.00 6.72
C GLN A 475 9.90 0.62 5.60
N GLN A 476 8.75 1.29 5.51
CA GLN A 476 7.66 0.96 4.57
C GLN A 476 7.26 -0.52 4.68
N ALA A 477 7.10 -1.03 5.90
CA ALA A 477 6.77 -2.42 6.19
C ALA A 477 5.34 -2.57 6.73
N PRO A 478 4.28 -2.28 5.93
CA PRO A 478 2.89 -2.36 6.40
C PRO A 478 2.48 -3.76 6.89
N HIS A 479 3.12 -4.81 6.36
CA HIS A 479 2.94 -6.20 6.81
C HIS A 479 3.44 -6.43 8.24
N LYS A 480 4.56 -5.83 8.65
CA LYS A 480 5.06 -5.90 10.03
C LYS A 480 4.24 -5.02 10.96
N TYR A 481 3.90 -3.82 10.51
CA TYR A 481 2.99 -2.93 11.22
C TYR A 481 1.68 -3.66 11.57
N ALA A 482 1.06 -4.33 10.60
CA ALA A 482 -0.17 -5.10 10.82
C ALA A 482 0.06 -6.31 11.74
N HIS A 483 1.23 -6.95 11.65
CA HIS A 483 1.61 -8.04 12.55
C HIS A 483 1.67 -7.57 14.01
N GLU A 484 2.23 -6.40 14.31
CA GLU A 484 2.28 -5.86 15.68
C GLU A 484 0.88 -5.61 16.24
N VAL A 485 -0.02 -5.04 15.43
CA VAL A 485 -1.42 -4.80 15.82
C VAL A 485 -2.17 -6.11 16.12
N VAL A 486 -2.03 -7.11 15.24
CA VAL A 486 -2.66 -8.42 15.43
C VAL A 486 -2.05 -9.16 16.62
N THR A 487 -0.75 -9.01 16.86
CA THR A 487 -0.07 -9.62 18.00
C THR A 487 -0.60 -9.08 19.32
N LEU A 488 -0.80 -7.76 19.42
CA LEU A 488 -1.43 -7.17 20.60
C LEU A 488 -2.86 -7.68 20.79
N ALA A 489 -3.64 -7.83 19.70
CA ALA A 489 -4.98 -8.40 19.77
C ALA A 489 -4.98 -9.85 20.29
N ARG A 490 -4.03 -10.67 19.87
CA ARG A 490 -3.84 -12.05 20.37
C ARG A 490 -3.51 -12.07 21.86
N HIS A 491 -2.59 -11.21 22.30
CA HIS A 491 -2.22 -11.12 23.71
C HIS A 491 -3.40 -10.67 24.58
N ALA A 492 -4.18 -9.69 24.12
CA ALA A 492 -5.38 -9.24 24.83
C ALA A 492 -6.48 -10.32 24.88
N ASN A 493 -6.69 -11.08 23.81
CA ASN A 493 -7.62 -12.23 23.83
C ASN A 493 -7.17 -13.30 24.83
N LYS A 494 -5.87 -13.64 24.83
CA LYS A 494 -5.30 -14.61 25.76
C LYS A 494 -5.44 -14.14 27.22
N TYR A 495 -5.13 -12.88 27.48
CA TYR A 495 -5.28 -12.25 28.79
C TYR A 495 -6.74 -12.35 29.29
N LEU A 496 -7.73 -12.01 28.45
CA LEU A 496 -9.14 -12.17 28.84
C LEU A 496 -9.52 -13.62 29.12
N GLU A 497 -8.95 -14.58 28.38
CA GLU A 497 -9.22 -16.00 28.60
C GLU A 497 -8.64 -16.52 29.90
N ASP A 498 -7.37 -16.22 30.17
CA ASP A 498 -6.66 -16.66 31.36
C ASP A 498 -7.22 -15.98 32.63
N SER A 499 -7.51 -14.67 32.57
CA SER A 499 -8.07 -13.91 33.69
C SER A 499 -9.56 -14.20 33.92
N ALA A 500 -10.27 -14.71 32.90
CA ALA A 500 -11.67 -15.11 32.94
C ALA A 500 -12.59 -14.17 33.76
N PRO A 501 -12.67 -12.86 33.43
CA PRO A 501 -13.37 -11.86 34.25
C PRO A 501 -14.86 -12.20 34.47
N TRP A 502 -15.50 -12.93 33.54
CA TRP A 502 -16.87 -13.42 33.71
C TRP A 502 -17.08 -14.44 34.84
N LYS A 503 -16.02 -15.16 35.24
CA LYS A 503 -16.03 -16.00 36.43
C LYS A 503 -15.65 -15.19 37.66
N VAL A 504 -14.55 -14.43 37.57
CA VAL A 504 -14.00 -13.63 38.67
C VAL A 504 -15.01 -12.61 39.18
N PHE A 505 -15.84 -12.02 38.31
CA PHE A 505 -16.86 -11.04 38.70
C PHE A 505 -17.85 -11.56 39.75
N LYS A 506 -18.04 -12.88 39.87
CA LYS A 506 -18.94 -13.48 40.88
C LYS A 506 -18.33 -13.51 42.28
N THR A 507 -17.02 -13.46 42.39
CA THR A 507 -16.26 -13.60 43.65
C THR A 507 -15.52 -12.31 44.00
N ASP A 508 -15.03 -11.59 43.01
CA ASP A 508 -14.24 -10.36 43.13
C ASP A 508 -14.58 -9.41 41.95
N PRO A 509 -15.67 -8.63 42.06
CA PRO A 509 -16.07 -7.68 41.02
C PRO A 509 -15.01 -6.63 40.67
N SER A 510 -14.19 -6.22 41.65
CA SER A 510 -13.14 -5.23 41.46
C SER A 510 -12.00 -5.77 40.61
N ALA A 511 -11.49 -6.98 40.88
CA ALA A 511 -10.49 -7.63 40.03
C ALA A 511 -10.98 -7.81 38.58
N ALA A 512 -12.24 -8.24 38.41
CA ALA A 512 -12.83 -8.39 37.09
C ALA A 512 -12.91 -7.05 36.35
N ARG A 513 -13.26 -5.95 37.03
CA ARG A 513 -13.33 -4.61 36.43
C ARG A 513 -11.94 -4.07 36.09
N ASN A 514 -10.92 -4.29 36.92
CA ASN A 514 -9.53 -3.95 36.59
C ASN A 514 -9.09 -4.67 35.31
N THR A 515 -9.45 -5.95 35.17
CA THR A 515 -9.19 -6.73 33.96
C THR A 515 -9.83 -6.10 32.73
N LEU A 516 -11.08 -5.63 32.86
CA LEU A 516 -11.80 -4.98 31.77
C LEU A 516 -11.24 -3.61 31.40
N PHE A 517 -10.69 -2.84 32.36
CA PHE A 517 -9.98 -1.60 32.06
C PHE A 517 -8.77 -1.87 31.15
N VAL A 518 -7.91 -2.81 31.53
CA VAL A 518 -6.70 -3.15 30.74
C VAL A 518 -7.07 -3.66 29.35
N ALA A 519 -8.08 -4.53 29.26
CA ALA A 519 -8.53 -5.05 27.97
C ALA A 519 -9.18 -3.97 27.09
N ALA A 520 -9.87 -2.99 27.68
CA ALA A 520 -10.41 -1.84 26.97
C ALA A 520 -9.32 -0.92 26.42
N GLU A 521 -8.26 -0.68 27.20
CA GLU A 521 -7.11 0.09 26.73
C GLU A 521 -6.40 -0.61 25.56
N ALA A 522 -6.18 -1.93 25.64
CA ALA A 522 -5.63 -2.70 24.53
C ALA A 522 -6.51 -2.58 23.27
N ALA A 523 -7.83 -2.74 23.41
CA ALA A 523 -8.78 -2.60 22.30
C ALA A 523 -8.77 -1.19 21.70
N ARG A 524 -8.62 -0.14 22.53
CA ARG A 524 -8.50 1.26 22.08
C ARG A 524 -7.27 1.47 21.22
N ARG A 525 -6.10 1.01 21.68
CA ARG A 525 -4.84 1.13 20.93
C ARG A 525 -4.87 0.37 19.62
N ILE A 526 -5.45 -0.82 19.62
CA ILE A 526 -5.70 -1.59 18.39
C ILE A 526 -6.59 -0.80 17.43
N GLY A 527 -7.69 -0.22 17.92
CA GLY A 527 -8.57 0.63 17.11
C GLY A 527 -7.83 1.80 16.47
N ILE A 528 -7.00 2.53 17.23
CA ILE A 528 -6.20 3.65 16.73
C ILE A 528 -5.18 3.18 15.70
N ALA A 529 -4.45 2.10 16.01
CA ALA A 529 -3.41 1.56 15.14
C ALA A 529 -3.97 0.90 13.87
N LEU A 530 -5.24 0.51 13.83
CA LEU A 530 -5.88 -0.05 12.65
C LEU A 530 -6.28 0.99 11.60
N GLN A 531 -6.36 2.27 11.95
CA GLN A 531 -6.82 3.33 11.04
C GLN A 531 -6.07 3.39 9.69
N PRO A 532 -4.72 3.17 9.63
CA PRO A 532 -4.01 3.05 8.35
C PRO A 532 -4.40 1.83 7.50
N LEU A 533 -4.77 0.72 8.14
CA LEU A 533 -4.99 -0.57 7.49
C LEU A 533 -6.44 -0.75 7.06
N THR A 534 -7.36 -0.54 8.00
CA THR A 534 -8.81 -0.78 7.89
C THR A 534 -9.57 0.42 8.45
N PRO A 535 -9.58 1.57 7.75
CA PRO A 535 -10.10 2.83 8.28
C PRO A 535 -11.56 2.75 8.75
N THR A 536 -12.44 2.07 8.01
CA THR A 536 -13.86 1.99 8.37
C THR A 536 -14.12 1.11 9.60
N ALA A 537 -13.40 0.00 9.72
CA ALA A 537 -13.46 -0.90 10.86
C ALA A 537 -12.85 -0.24 12.10
N ALA A 538 -11.75 0.50 11.95
CA ALA A 538 -11.12 1.24 13.02
C ALA A 538 -12.07 2.29 13.60
N GLU A 539 -12.76 3.07 12.76
CA GLU A 539 -13.78 4.03 13.21
C GLU A 539 -14.89 3.34 14.03
N LYS A 540 -15.44 2.23 13.52
CA LYS A 540 -16.47 1.46 14.22
C LYS A 540 -15.99 0.91 15.57
N ILE A 541 -14.74 0.46 15.66
CA ILE A 541 -14.15 -0.02 16.93
C ILE A 541 -14.07 1.14 17.92
N LEU A 542 -13.55 2.29 17.50
CA LEU A 542 -13.34 3.46 18.35
C LEU A 542 -14.67 4.07 18.80
N ASP A 543 -15.69 4.08 17.94
CA ASP A 543 -17.05 4.48 18.30
C ASP A 543 -17.64 3.58 19.39
N GLN A 544 -17.47 2.25 19.26
CA GLN A 544 -17.96 1.29 20.27
C GLN A 544 -17.22 1.42 21.62
N LEU A 545 -15.97 1.88 21.62
CA LEU A 545 -15.18 2.13 22.83
C LEU A 545 -15.40 3.54 23.42
N GLY A 546 -16.24 4.36 22.79
CA GLY A 546 -16.53 5.72 23.27
C GLY A 546 -15.40 6.72 23.05
N VAL A 547 -14.43 6.42 22.18
CA VAL A 547 -13.33 7.33 21.86
C VAL A 547 -13.87 8.46 20.98
N PRO A 548 -13.73 9.74 21.36
CA PRO A 548 -14.26 10.85 20.55
C PRO A 548 -13.70 10.84 19.12
N GLY A 549 -14.50 11.31 18.16
CA GLY A 549 -14.11 11.41 16.74
C GLY A 549 -13.15 12.56 16.41
N THR A 550 -12.49 13.16 17.40
CA THR A 550 -11.56 14.27 17.20
C THR A 550 -10.20 13.76 16.73
N LYS A 551 -9.44 14.62 16.03
CA LYS A 551 -8.12 14.26 15.50
C LYS A 551 -7.15 13.94 16.63
N GLU A 552 -7.26 14.63 17.74
CA GLU A 552 -6.39 14.51 18.91
C GLU A 552 -6.58 13.16 19.59
N GLU A 553 -7.84 12.76 19.85
CA GLU A 553 -8.18 11.53 20.57
C GLU A 553 -7.93 10.25 19.76
N ARG A 554 -7.98 10.35 18.42
CA ARG A 554 -7.70 9.23 17.50
C ARG A 554 -6.33 9.31 16.84
N SER A 555 -5.44 10.18 17.31
CA SER A 555 -4.05 10.25 16.83
C SER A 555 -3.18 9.11 17.38
N LEU A 556 -1.98 8.92 16.82
CA LEU A 556 -1.00 8.01 17.42
C LEU A 556 -0.37 8.59 18.70
N GLN A 557 -0.45 9.91 18.92
CA GLN A 557 -0.04 10.51 20.18
C GLN A 557 -0.97 10.14 21.34
N SER A 558 -2.26 9.87 21.09
CA SER A 558 -3.20 9.49 22.15
C SER A 558 -2.98 8.07 22.68
N ILE A 559 -2.02 7.30 22.13
CA ILE A 559 -1.61 5.98 22.63
C ILE A 559 -0.23 6.00 23.28
N GLU A 560 0.34 7.17 23.56
CA GLU A 560 1.54 7.29 24.40
C GLU A 560 1.28 6.76 25.82
N PRO A 561 2.30 6.28 26.55
CA PRO A 561 2.10 5.69 27.87
C PRO A 561 1.37 6.59 28.87
N SER A 562 1.53 7.90 28.79
CA SER A 562 0.81 8.87 29.63
C SER A 562 -0.69 9.02 29.30
N GLN A 563 -1.17 8.45 28.20
CA GLN A 563 -2.53 8.62 27.69
C GLN A 563 -3.26 7.27 27.70
N ARG A 564 -4.09 7.06 28.72
CA ARG A 564 -4.98 5.90 28.84
C ARG A 564 -6.42 6.30 28.50
N LEU A 565 -7.26 5.31 28.20
CA LEU A 565 -8.70 5.51 28.09
C LEU A 565 -9.27 6.10 29.41
N PRO A 566 -9.92 7.29 29.38
CA PRO A 566 -10.40 7.92 30.59
C PRO A 566 -11.43 7.07 31.33
N VAL A 567 -11.28 6.97 32.66
CA VAL A 567 -12.28 6.34 33.53
C VAL A 567 -13.62 7.05 33.40
N GLY A 568 -14.71 6.28 33.42
CA GLY A 568 -16.07 6.78 33.27
C GLY A 568 -16.47 7.05 31.82
N THR A 569 -15.60 6.81 30.83
CA THR A 569 -15.96 6.91 29.41
C THR A 569 -17.11 5.94 29.11
N PRO A 570 -18.25 6.42 28.55
CA PRO A 570 -19.35 5.56 28.17
C PRO A 570 -18.99 4.77 26.91
N VAL A 571 -19.15 3.45 26.97
CA VAL A 571 -18.99 2.58 25.80
C VAL A 571 -20.30 2.38 25.06
N GLY A 572 -20.20 2.16 23.76
CA GLY A 572 -21.34 1.87 22.90
C GLY A 572 -21.88 0.44 23.08
N LYS A 573 -22.76 0.06 22.15
CA LYS A 573 -23.24 -1.33 22.06
C LYS A 573 -22.26 -2.17 21.27
N ALA A 574 -22.06 -3.41 21.71
CA ALA A 574 -21.21 -4.36 21.00
C ALA A 574 -21.86 -4.76 19.67
N GLU A 575 -21.20 -4.44 18.56
CA GLU A 575 -21.65 -4.74 17.21
C GLU A 575 -20.54 -5.47 16.43
N PRO A 576 -20.89 -6.43 15.55
CA PRO A 576 -19.91 -7.07 14.69
C PRO A 576 -19.22 -6.05 13.77
N VAL A 577 -17.89 -5.91 13.92
CA VAL A 577 -17.09 -4.96 13.12
C VAL A 577 -16.83 -5.51 11.72
N PHE A 578 -16.50 -6.81 11.64
CA PHE A 578 -16.21 -7.49 10.38
C PHE A 578 -17.39 -8.42 10.01
N PRO A 579 -17.94 -8.34 8.80
CA PRO A 579 -18.94 -9.28 8.32
C PRO A 579 -18.41 -10.72 8.37
N ARG A 580 -19.30 -11.67 8.69
CA ARG A 580 -18.96 -13.09 8.63
C ARG A 580 -18.74 -13.48 7.17
N ILE A 581 -17.65 -14.20 6.93
CA ILE A 581 -17.40 -14.84 5.64
C ILE A 581 -18.44 -15.96 5.51
N GLU A 582 -19.37 -15.83 4.57
CA GLU A 582 -20.22 -16.97 4.22
C GLU A 582 -19.31 -18.03 3.56
N ASP A 583 -19.25 -19.21 4.15
CA ASP A 583 -18.56 -20.34 3.50
C ASP A 583 -19.18 -20.59 2.11
N GLU A 584 -18.39 -21.02 1.13
CA GLU A 584 -18.89 -21.39 -0.21
C GLU A 584 -20.01 -22.45 -0.15
N THR A 585 -20.09 -23.23 0.93
CA THR A 585 -21.19 -24.16 1.18
C THR A 585 -22.51 -23.47 1.52
N GLN A 586 -22.48 -22.26 2.09
CA GLN A 586 -23.65 -21.43 2.34
C GLN A 586 -24.09 -20.66 1.10
N GLN A 587 -23.16 -20.17 0.27
CA GLN A 587 -23.49 -19.60 -1.04
C GLN A 587 -24.11 -20.63 -1.99
N LYS A 588 -23.55 -21.85 -2.08
CA LYS A 588 -24.18 -22.95 -2.85
C LYS A 588 -25.55 -23.35 -2.27
N LYS A 589 -25.75 -23.28 -0.95
CA LYS A 589 -27.06 -23.51 -0.30
C LYS A 589 -28.06 -22.38 -0.57
N SER A 590 -27.63 -21.12 -0.62
CA SER A 590 -28.50 -19.98 -0.89
C SER A 590 -28.90 -19.91 -2.38
N GLU A 591 -28.00 -20.27 -3.29
CA GLU A 591 -28.27 -20.41 -4.72
C GLU A 591 -29.18 -21.61 -5.03
N SER A 592 -28.92 -22.77 -4.41
CA SER A 592 -29.79 -23.94 -4.55
C SER A 592 -31.18 -23.73 -3.91
N GLY A 593 -31.25 -22.99 -2.80
CA GLY A 593 -32.48 -22.56 -2.16
C GLY A 593 -33.32 -21.64 -3.06
N LYS A 594 -32.71 -20.63 -3.68
CA LYS A 594 -33.36 -19.73 -4.65
C LYS A 594 -33.80 -20.46 -5.93
N ALA A 595 -32.98 -21.38 -6.45
CA ALA A 595 -33.36 -22.20 -7.61
C ALA A 595 -34.54 -23.16 -7.31
N SER A 596 -34.64 -23.65 -6.06
CA SER A 596 -35.73 -24.53 -5.64
C SER A 596 -37.05 -23.77 -5.44
N SER A 597 -37.00 -22.55 -4.89
CA SER A 597 -38.18 -21.70 -4.71
C SER A 597 -38.71 -21.16 -6.04
N GLU A 598 -37.84 -20.82 -7.00
CA GLU A 598 -38.25 -20.45 -8.36
C GLU A 598 -38.88 -21.61 -9.13
N LYS A 599 -38.38 -22.85 -8.95
CA LYS A 599 -39.00 -24.05 -9.53
C LYS A 599 -40.38 -24.32 -8.92
N GLN A 600 -40.55 -24.15 -7.61
CA GLN A 600 -41.86 -24.30 -6.95
C GLN A 600 -42.86 -23.22 -7.37
N GLN A 601 -42.43 -21.96 -7.51
CA GLN A 601 -43.27 -20.87 -8.02
C GLN A 601 -43.66 -21.08 -9.49
N LYS A 602 -42.74 -21.57 -10.35
CA LYS A 602 -43.06 -21.92 -11.75
C LYS A 602 -44.03 -23.10 -11.84
N GLN A 603 -43.95 -24.09 -10.95
CA GLN A 603 -44.91 -25.20 -10.91
C GLN A 603 -46.29 -24.77 -10.41
N GLN A 604 -46.38 -23.89 -9.41
CA GLN A 604 -47.66 -23.32 -8.96
C GLN A 604 -48.31 -22.43 -10.02
N LYS A 605 -47.52 -21.60 -10.75
CA LYS A 605 -48.03 -20.81 -11.88
C LYS A 605 -48.52 -21.70 -13.05
N LYS A 606 -47.85 -22.83 -13.35
CA LYS A 606 -48.32 -23.81 -14.33
C LYS A 606 -49.61 -24.53 -13.91
N LYS A 607 -49.78 -24.85 -12.62
CA LYS A 607 -51.05 -25.42 -12.10
C LYS A 607 -52.20 -24.41 -12.17
N LYS A 608 -51.97 -23.13 -11.85
CA LYS A 608 -52.99 -22.07 -12.01
C LYS A 608 -53.37 -21.82 -13.48
N LYS A 609 -52.42 -21.87 -14.42
CA LYS A 609 -52.72 -21.75 -15.87
C LYS A 609 -53.52 -22.93 -16.42
N LYS A 610 -53.23 -24.16 -15.99
CA LYS A 610 -54.02 -25.35 -16.38
C LYS A 610 -55.42 -25.40 -15.75
N GLY A 611 -55.62 -24.79 -14.59
CA GLY A 611 -56.95 -24.62 -13.99
C GLY A 611 -57.82 -23.63 -14.77
N LYS A 612 -57.23 -22.50 -15.20
CA LYS A 612 -57.96 -21.44 -15.92
C LYS A 612 -58.35 -21.81 -17.36
N GLN A 613 -57.54 -22.62 -18.05
CA GLN A 613 -57.89 -23.16 -19.37
C GLN A 613 -58.98 -24.24 -19.36
N LYS A 614 -59.34 -24.79 -18.19
CA LYS A 614 -60.47 -25.73 -18.06
C LYS A 614 -61.80 -25.04 -17.76
N THR A 615 -61.78 -23.81 -17.21
CA THR A 615 -62.99 -23.03 -16.94
C THR A 615 -63.42 -22.17 -18.13
N ASP A 616 -62.49 -21.71 -18.98
CA ASP A 616 -62.81 -20.86 -20.14
C ASP A 616 -63.24 -21.64 -21.41
N ALA A 617 -63.48 -22.95 -21.31
CA ALA A 617 -63.93 -23.81 -22.42
C ALA A 617 -65.36 -24.35 -22.23
N GLN A 618 -66.11 -23.86 -21.23
CA GLN A 618 -67.45 -24.37 -20.90
C GLN A 618 -68.57 -23.33 -20.76
N GLU A 619 -68.31 -22.04 -20.97
CA GLU A 619 -69.37 -21.01 -20.93
C GLU A 619 -69.23 -20.08 -22.15
N GLY A 620 -70.02 -20.39 -23.19
CA GLY A 620 -70.02 -19.66 -24.45
C GLY A 620 -71.25 -19.97 -25.30
N GLU A 621 -72.46 -19.89 -24.73
CA GLU A 621 -73.72 -19.77 -25.48
C GLU A 621 -74.73 -18.94 -24.64
N GLY A 622 -75.22 -17.81 -25.19
CA GLY A 622 -76.54 -17.26 -24.80
C GLY A 622 -76.65 -15.80 -24.37
N THR A 623 -77.14 -14.97 -25.32
CA THR A 623 -78.13 -13.88 -25.19
C THR A 623 -77.76 -12.47 -24.68
N ASP A 624 -77.78 -11.54 -25.65
CA ASP A 624 -78.41 -10.19 -25.72
C ASP A 624 -78.91 -9.46 -24.46
N GLY A 625 -78.65 -8.14 -24.41
CA GLY A 625 -79.55 -7.20 -23.72
C GLY A 625 -78.94 -5.90 -23.18
N ALA A 626 -79.00 -4.84 -23.98
CA ALA A 626 -79.26 -3.43 -23.65
C ALA A 626 -78.53 -2.72 -22.47
N GLN A 627 -77.80 -1.66 -22.82
CA GLN A 627 -77.48 -0.45 -22.03
C GLN A 627 -78.77 0.37 -21.71
N PRO A 628 -78.82 1.27 -20.69
CA PRO A 628 -77.93 2.45 -20.62
C PRO A 628 -77.58 3.03 -19.22
N ALA A 629 -76.71 4.04 -19.27
CA ALA A 629 -76.21 4.89 -18.18
C ALA A 629 -77.31 5.65 -17.39
N PRO A 630 -76.95 6.29 -16.25
CA PRO A 630 -76.70 7.73 -16.35
C PRO A 630 -75.57 8.29 -15.45
N GLN A 631 -75.15 9.51 -15.78
CA GLN A 631 -74.22 10.39 -15.07
C GLN A 631 -74.87 11.16 -13.91
N SER A 632 -74.00 11.75 -13.08
CA SER A 632 -74.19 12.90 -12.15
C SER A 632 -74.65 12.51 -10.73
N ALA A 633 -74.21 13.14 -9.63
CA ALA A 633 -73.35 14.30 -9.44
C ALA A 633 -72.77 14.31 -8.00
N ALA A 634 -71.57 14.92 -7.88
CA ALA A 634 -71.09 15.78 -6.79
C ALA A 634 -71.31 15.36 -5.31
N ALA A 635 -70.28 14.74 -4.73
CA ALA A 635 -69.50 15.23 -3.58
C ALA A 635 -68.31 14.29 -3.35
#